data_AF-A0A9E0FJ88-F1
#
_entry.id   AF-A0A9E0FJ88-F1
#
_cell.length_a   1.000
_cell.length_b   1.000
_cell.length_c   1.000
_cell.angle_alpha   90.00
_cell.angle_beta   90.00
_cell.angle_gamma   90.00
#
_symmetry.space_group_name_H-M   'P 1'
#
loop_
_entity.id
_entity.type
_entity.pdbx_description
1 polymer ?
#
loop_
_entity_poly.entity_id
_entity_poly.type
_entity_poly.pdbx_seq_one_letter_code
_entity_poly.pdbx_strand_id
1 'polypeptide(L)'
;MPNKPSRWGRAHWSALLLLPVLLYWLVWLTSNLANDDSQERVVMFYSIIPRSIFFIPVHLIVLLPTSAALSFAIKEKMVRRIRWYKTPKYLQFLILVSGALLFTCVLQFMM
;
A
#
# COMPACT_ATOMS: atom_id res chain seq x y z
N MET A 1 -34.88 2.17 7.79
CA MET A 1 -34.26 3.23 6.94
C MET A 1 -32.91 2.71 6.45
N PRO A 2 -32.62 2.66 5.15
CA PRO A 2 -31.30 2.23 4.69
C PRO A 2 -30.30 3.35 5.03
N ASN A 3 -29.34 3.04 5.90
CA ASN A 3 -28.24 3.93 6.25
C ASN A 3 -27.58 4.45 4.96
N LYS A 4 -27.69 5.76 4.69
CA LYS A 4 -26.89 6.41 3.66
C LYS A 4 -25.43 6.08 3.98
N PRO A 5 -24.68 5.45 3.05
CA PRO A 5 -23.27 5.18 3.32
C PRO A 5 -22.61 6.53 3.57
N SER A 6 -21.97 6.65 4.73
CA SER A 6 -21.10 7.76 5.10
C SER A 6 -20.30 8.20 3.86
N ARG A 7 -20.33 9.51 3.55
CA ARG A 7 -19.54 10.12 2.47
C ARG A 7 -18.04 9.75 2.58
N TRP A 8 -17.61 9.45 3.80
CA TRP A 8 -16.33 8.87 4.16
C TRP A 8 -16.48 7.34 4.23
N GLY A 9 -16.55 6.70 3.06
CA GLY A 9 -16.67 5.24 2.94
C GLY A 9 -15.38 4.51 3.34
N ARG A 10 -15.39 3.17 3.39
CA ARG A 10 -14.19 2.36 3.72
C ARG A 10 -13.03 2.59 2.75
N ALA A 11 -13.31 3.12 1.57
CA ALA A 11 -12.32 3.59 0.62
C ALA A 11 -11.43 4.73 1.14
N HIS A 12 -11.92 5.59 2.02
CA HIS A 12 -11.12 6.65 2.62
C HIS A 12 -10.07 6.08 3.58
N TRP A 13 -10.47 5.09 4.39
CA TRP A 13 -9.54 4.34 5.26
C TRP A 13 -8.48 3.60 4.45
N SER A 14 -8.84 3.01 3.30
CA SER A 14 -7.88 2.42 2.37
C SER A 14 -6.84 3.43 1.90
N ALA A 15 -7.26 4.64 1.50
CA ALA A 15 -6.33 5.69 1.07
C ALA A 15 -5.40 6.18 2.20
N LEU A 16 -5.93 6.35 3.42
CA LEU A 16 -5.12 6.75 4.58
C LEU A 16 -4.06 5.72 4.93
N LEU A 17 -4.40 4.42 4.86
CA LEU A 17 -3.46 3.33 5.12
C LEU A 17 -2.38 3.22 4.04
N LEU A 18 -2.68 3.59 2.79
CA LEU A 18 -1.70 3.60 1.70
C LEU A 18 -0.69 4.74 1.81
N LEU A 19 -1.01 5.84 2.49
CA LEU A 19 -0.11 7.00 2.55
C LEU A 19 1.30 6.67 3.10
N PRO A 20 1.46 6.01 4.26
CA PRO A 20 2.78 5.60 4.74
C PRO A 20 3.44 4.54 3.84
N VAL A 21 2.65 3.67 3.21
CA VAL A 21 3.14 2.65 2.27
C VAL A 21 3.74 3.31 1.03
N LEU A 22 3.06 4.30 0.47
CA LEU A 22 3.53 5.05 -0.70
C LEU A 22 4.81 5.81 -0.39
N LEU A 23 4.93 6.40 0.80
CA LEU A 23 6.18 7.05 1.23
C LEU A 23 7.34 6.05 1.29
N TYR A 24 7.14 4.87 1.88
CA TYR A 24 8.15 3.82 1.91
C TYR A 24 8.64 3.44 0.51
N TRP A 25 7.70 3.16 -0.40
CA TRP A 25 8.04 2.77 -1.78
C TRP A 25 8.63 3.91 -2.60
N LEU A 26 8.25 5.15 -2.33
CA LEU A 26 8.83 6.33 -2.96
C LEU A 26 10.29 6.50 -2.55
N VAL A 27 10.59 6.38 -1.25
CA VAL A 27 11.98 6.42 -0.76
C VAL A 27 12.78 5.29 -1.39
N TRP A 28 12.26 4.07 -1.41
CA TRP A 28 12.90 2.93 -2.07
C TRP A 28 13.21 3.20 -3.55
N LEU A 29 12.22 3.72 -4.30
CA LEU A 29 12.39 4.06 -5.71
C LEU A 29 13.44 5.14 -5.90
N THR A 30 13.42 6.21 -5.10
CA THR A 30 14.41 7.29 -5.19
C THR A 30 15.83 6.79 -4.89
N SER A 31 16.00 5.90 -3.90
CA SER A 31 17.31 5.29 -3.62
C SER A 31 17.83 4.47 -4.80
N ASN A 32 16.95 3.72 -5.48
CA ASN A 32 17.31 2.91 -6.65
C ASN A 32 17.63 3.74 -7.89
N LEU A 33 16.94 4.88 -8.08
CA LEU A 33 17.19 5.78 -9.20
C LEU A 33 18.41 6.69 -9.00
N ALA A 34 18.76 6.98 -7.75
CA ALA A 34 19.85 7.91 -7.43
C ALA A 34 21.24 7.27 -7.52
N ASN A 35 21.35 5.94 -7.38
CA ASN A 35 22.64 5.25 -7.33
C ASN A 35 22.61 4.03 -8.25
N ASP A 36 23.71 3.75 -8.93
CA ASP A 36 23.85 2.54 -9.74
C ASP A 36 24.37 1.35 -8.93
N ASP A 37 25.15 1.61 -7.87
CA ASP A 37 25.68 0.56 -7.01
C ASP A 37 24.65 0.03 -5.99
N SER A 38 24.53 -1.29 -5.93
CA SER A 38 23.60 -2.01 -5.06
C SER A 38 23.81 -1.75 -3.57
N GLN A 39 25.06 -1.56 -3.12
CA GLN A 39 25.35 -1.32 -1.70
C GLN A 39 24.98 0.11 -1.28
N GLU A 40 25.32 1.10 -2.10
CA GLU A 40 24.99 2.51 -1.86
C GLU A 40 23.47 2.74 -1.80
N ARG A 41 22.70 2.09 -2.69
CA ARG A 41 21.21 2.09 -2.65
C ARG A 41 20.65 1.68 -1.29
N VAL A 42 21.17 0.58 -0.75
CA VAL A 42 20.70 0.00 0.52
C VAL A 42 21.09 0.87 1.71
N VAL A 43 22.30 1.43 1.69
CA VAL A 43 22.76 2.36 2.73
C VAL A 43 21.93 3.64 2.73
N MET A 44 21.67 4.22 1.56
CA MET A 44 20.84 5.42 1.41
C MET A 44 19.38 5.16 1.83
N PHE A 45 18.83 4.00 1.51
CA PHE A 45 17.48 3.65 1.94
C PHE A 45 17.39 3.55 3.48
N TYR A 46 18.35 2.83 4.08
CA TYR A 46 18.35 2.59 5.52
C TYR A 46 18.82 3.78 6.37
N SER A 47 19.36 4.84 5.76
CA SER A 47 19.61 6.10 6.45
C SER A 47 18.34 6.93 6.64
N ILE A 48 17.31 6.70 5.83
CA ILE A 48 16.00 7.39 5.90
C ILE A 48 14.98 6.53 6.65
N ILE A 49 14.88 5.25 6.28
CA ILE A 49 13.91 4.31 6.86
C ILE A 49 14.67 3.26 7.67
N PRO A 50 14.38 3.08 8.98
CA PRO A 50 15.10 2.10 9.77
C PRO A 50 14.86 0.67 9.25
N ARG A 51 15.81 -0.24 9.48
CA ARG A 51 15.67 -1.66 9.11
C ARG A 51 14.54 -2.35 9.87
N SER A 52 14.34 -1.97 11.13
CA SER A 52 13.31 -2.52 12.01
C SER A 52 12.80 -1.45 12.98
N ILE A 53 11.56 -1.61 13.44
CA ILE A 53 10.95 -0.80 14.49
C ILE A 53 10.39 -1.79 15.52
N PHE A 54 10.74 -1.65 16.80
CA PHE A 54 10.38 -2.60 17.86
C PHE A 54 10.69 -4.07 17.50
N PHE A 55 11.87 -4.34 16.94
CA PHE A 55 12.31 -5.67 16.49
C PHE A 55 11.53 -6.27 15.31
N ILE A 56 10.57 -5.54 14.74
CA ILE A 56 9.82 -5.99 13.57
C ILE A 56 10.46 -5.36 12.32
N PRO A 57 10.87 -6.15 11.32
CA PRO A 57 11.37 -5.64 10.05
C PRO A 57 10.37 -4.68 9.38
N VAL A 58 10.84 -3.52 8.92
CA VAL A 58 9.94 -2.48 8.41
C VAL A 58 9.15 -2.91 7.17
N HIS A 59 9.70 -3.77 6.32
CA HIS A 59 8.95 -4.32 5.18
C HIS A 59 7.71 -5.11 5.61
N LEU A 60 7.73 -5.80 6.76
CA LEU A 60 6.55 -6.46 7.34
C LEU A 60 5.55 -5.45 7.92
N ILE A 61 6.07 -4.38 8.52
CA ILE A 61 5.24 -3.26 9.00
C ILE A 61 4.50 -2.59 7.84
N VAL A 62 5.08 -2.57 6.63
CA VAL A 62 4.48 -2.02 5.40
C VAL A 62 3.50 -3.01 4.75
N LEU A 63 3.74 -4.32 4.88
CA LEU A 63 2.85 -5.36 4.36
C LEU A 63 1.45 -5.31 4.99
N LEU A 64 1.38 -5.13 6.32
CA LEU A 64 0.12 -5.06 7.08
C LEU A 64 -0.84 -3.95 6.60
N PRO A 65 -0.45 -2.66 6.55
CA PRO A 65 -1.31 -1.60 6.05
C PRO A 65 -1.64 -1.77 4.57
N THR A 66 -0.75 -2.34 3.75
CA THR A 66 -1.03 -2.63 2.33
C THR A 66 -2.14 -3.67 2.18
N SER A 67 -2.06 -4.77 2.93
CA SER A 67 -3.08 -5.82 2.94
C SER A 67 -4.42 -5.33 3.52
N ALA A 68 -4.37 -4.50 4.57
CA ALA A 68 -5.55 -3.86 5.15
C ALA A 68 -6.20 -2.89 4.15
N ALA A 69 -5.42 -2.07 3.45
CA ALA A 69 -5.90 -1.14 2.44
C ALA A 69 -6.62 -1.85 1.29
N LEU A 70 -6.04 -2.94 0.78
CA LEU A 70 -6.66 -3.79 -0.23
C LEU A 70 -7.98 -4.40 0.29
N SER A 71 -7.97 -4.92 1.51
CA SER A 71 -9.14 -5.52 2.15
C SER A 71 -10.29 -4.51 2.30
N PHE A 72 -10.01 -3.27 2.72
CA PHE A 72 -11.02 -2.22 2.81
C PHE A 72 -11.58 -1.84 1.44
N ALA A 73 -10.74 -1.72 0.41
CA ALA A 73 -11.16 -1.37 -0.94
C ALA A 73 -12.03 -2.47 -1.58
N ILE A 74 -11.63 -3.75 -1.43
CA ILE A 74 -12.42 -4.90 -1.90
C ILE A 74 -13.73 -5.00 -1.12
N LYS A 75 -13.71 -4.85 0.21
CA LYS A 75 -14.92 -4.93 1.04
C LYS A 75 -15.92 -3.83 0.68
N GLU A 76 -15.46 -2.62 0.39
CA GLU A 76 -16.30 -1.53 -0.11
C GLU A 76 -16.98 -1.91 -1.44
N LYS A 77 -16.23 -2.51 -2.37
CA LYS A 77 -16.78 -3.03 -3.64
C LYS A 77 -17.84 -4.12 -3.38
N MET A 78 -17.56 -5.07 -2.49
CA MET A 78 -18.48 -6.17 -2.16
C MET A 78 -19.79 -5.66 -1.53
N VAL A 79 -19.70 -4.72 -0.57
CA VAL A 79 -20.89 -4.14 0.08
C VAL A 79 -21.79 -3.45 -0.92
N ARG A 80 -21.22 -2.73 -1.89
CA ARG A 80 -21.99 -2.04 -2.93
C ARG A 80 -22.53 -2.99 -4.02
N ARG A 81 -22.09 -4.27 -4.02
CA ARG A 81 -22.47 -5.30 -5.02
C ARG A 81 -22.31 -4.82 -6.48
N ILE A 82 -21.27 -4.02 -6.74
CA ILE A 82 -21.04 -3.41 -8.05
C ILE A 82 -20.15 -4.34 -8.89
N ARG A 83 -20.54 -4.58 -10.15
CA ARG A 83 -19.69 -5.28 -11.13
C ARG A 83 -18.44 -4.47 -11.44
N TRP A 84 -17.33 -5.12 -11.78
CA TRP A 84 -16.05 -4.45 -11.98
C TRP A 84 -16.12 -3.24 -12.93
N TYR A 85 -16.71 -3.40 -14.12
CA TYR A 85 -16.84 -2.33 -15.11
C TYR A 85 -17.73 -1.15 -14.68
N LYS A 86 -18.60 -1.33 -13.68
CA LYS A 86 -19.42 -0.25 -13.08
C LYS A 86 -18.79 0.34 -11.82
N THR A 87 -17.65 -0.19 -11.39
CA THR A 87 -16.98 0.27 -10.16
C THR A 87 -16.41 1.67 -10.37
N PRO A 88 -16.55 2.60 -9.42
CA PRO A 88 -15.96 3.93 -9.55
C PRO A 88 -14.44 3.86 -9.80
N LYS A 89 -13.93 4.71 -10.72
CA LYS A 89 -12.50 4.73 -11.09
C LYS A 89 -11.57 4.83 -9.88
N TYR A 90 -11.91 5.66 -8.89
CA TYR A 90 -11.11 5.79 -7.67
C TYR A 90 -11.00 4.46 -6.88
N LEU A 91 -12.06 3.66 -6.84
CA LEU A 91 -12.07 2.38 -6.11
C LEU A 91 -11.34 1.29 -6.90
N GLN A 92 -11.47 1.28 -8.24
CA GLN A 92 -10.66 0.42 -9.10
C GLN A 92 -9.17 0.73 -8.93
N PHE A 93 -8.81 2.01 -8.94
CA PHE A 93 -7.44 2.47 -8.73
C PHE A 93 -6.89 2.01 -7.37
N LEU A 94 -7.63 2.23 -6.28
CA LEU A 94 -7.20 1.78 -4.95
C LEU A 94 -6.96 0.26 -4.89
N ILE A 95 -7.84 -0.55 -5.50
CA ILE A 95 -7.67 -2.01 -5.55
C ILE A 95 -6.43 -2.39 -6.37
N LEU A 96 -6.24 -1.77 -7.54
CA LEU A 96 -5.10 -2.05 -8.41
C LEU A 96 -3.77 -1.65 -7.76
N VAL A 97 -3.68 -0.44 -7.21
CA VAL A 97 -2.47 0.05 -6.53
C VAL A 97 -2.18 -0.80 -5.30
N SER A 98 -3.17 -1.07 -4.45
CA SER A 98 -2.94 -1.91 -3.28
C SER A 98 -2.53 -3.33 -3.67
N GLY A 99 -3.10 -3.88 -4.75
CA GLY A 99 -2.73 -5.20 -5.27
C GLY A 99 -1.29 -5.24 -5.80
N ALA A 100 -0.89 -4.22 -6.57
CA ALA A 100 0.49 -4.09 -7.06
C ALA A 100 1.49 -3.92 -5.93
N LEU A 101 1.18 -3.06 -4.95
CA LEU A 101 2.02 -2.84 -3.76
C LEU A 101 2.14 -4.10 -2.89
N LEU A 102 1.04 -4.85 -2.75
CA LEU A 102 1.07 -6.12 -2.01
C LEU A 102 1.98 -7.12 -2.71
N PHE A 103 1.87 -7.23 -4.05
CA PHE A 103 2.73 -8.09 -4.85
C PHE A 103 4.20 -7.70 -4.72
N THR A 104 4.55 -6.42 -4.77
CA THR A 104 5.93 -5.96 -4.57
C THR A 104 6.43 -6.23 -3.15
N CYS A 105 5.58 -6.10 -2.12
CA CYS A 105 5.97 -6.46 -0.75
C CYS A 105 6.24 -7.97 -0.62
N VAL A 106 5.44 -8.82 -1.27
CA VAL A 106 5.66 -10.28 -1.28
C VAL A 106 6.94 -10.64 -2.01
N LEU A 107 7.21 -10.02 -3.17
CA LEU A 107 8.48 -10.22 -3.88
C LEU A 107 9.68 -9.82 -3.03
N GLN A 108 9.62 -8.69 -2.33
CA GLN A 108 10.69 -8.25 -1.44
C GLN A 108 10.89 -9.19 -0.24
N PHE A 109 9.86 -9.93 0.19
CA PHE A 109 9.98 -10.94 1.24
C PHE A 109 10.61 -12.25 0.75
N MET A 110 10.45 -12.58 -0.54
CA MET A 110 11.00 -13.80 -1.14
C MET A 110 12.47 -13.68 -1.54
N MET A 111 12.97 -12.45 -1.76
CA MET A 111 14.37 -12.15 -2.11
C MET A 111 15.21 -11.94 -0.85
#